data_AF-A0A971XZ12-F1
#
_entry.id   AF-A0A971XZ12-F1
#
_cell.length_a   1.000
_cell.length_b   1.000
_cell.length_c   1.000
_cell.angle_alpha   90.00
_cell.angle_beta   90.00
_cell.angle_gamma   90.00
#
_symmetry.space_group_name_H-M   'P 1'
#
loop_
_entity.id
_entity.type
_entity.pdbx_description
1 polymer ?
#
loop_
_entity_poly.entity_id
_entity_poly.type
_entity_poly.pdbx_seq_one_letter_code
_entity_poly.pdbx_strand_id
1 'polypeptide(L)' 'MGEYHRVTVEIGGHTLVLRTQNDPEYINKLAQYVDDKIKSLAEKNPKLSISQLALVTAINLADEIHSAKEKATRGAKKR' A
#
# COMPACT_ATOMS: atom_id res chain seq x y z
N MET A 1 22.24 -14.66 -5.60
CA MET A 1 20.81 -15.03 -5.60
C MET A 1 20.18 -14.33 -4.41
N GLY A 2 19.26 -13.39 -4.63
CA GLY A 2 18.59 -12.70 -3.52
C GLY A 2 17.80 -13.71 -2.68
N GLU A 3 17.95 -13.65 -1.37
CA GLU A 3 17.16 -14.46 -0.46
C GLU A 3 15.69 -14.04 -0.57
N TYR A 4 14.79 -15.01 -0.73
CA TYR A 4 13.36 -14.73 -0.79
C TYR A 4 12.72 -15.16 0.51
N HIS A 5 12.09 -14.22 1.19
CA HIS A 5 11.31 -14.46 2.39
C HIS A 5 9.84 -14.71 2.01
N ARG A 6 9.20 -15.64 2.72
CA ARG A 6 7.75 -15.83 2.69
C ARG A 6 7.18 -15.12 3.91
N VAL A 7 6.30 -14.15 3.68
CA VAL A 7 5.67 -13.35 4.73
C VAL A 7 4.16 -13.52 4.60
N THR A 8 3.50 -13.82 5.72
CA THR A 8 2.04 -13.90 5.77
C THR A 8 1.52 -12.57 6.30
N VAL A 9 0.62 -11.93 5.57
CA VAL A 9 0.06 -10.62 5.90
C VAL A 9 -1.46 -10.65 5.84
N GLU A 10 -2.11 -9.79 6.60
CA GLU A 10 -3.56 -9.62 6.58
C GLU A 10 -3.90 -8.22 6.05
N ILE A 11 -4.74 -8.15 5.01
CA ILE A 11 -5.14 -6.90 4.36
C ILE A 11 -6.63 -6.96 4.04
N GLY A 12 -7.41 -6.03 4.57
CA GLY A 12 -8.84 -5.93 4.26
C GLY A 12 -9.64 -7.16 4.70
N GLY A 13 -9.19 -7.84 5.77
CA GLY A 13 -9.81 -9.10 6.24
C GLY A 13 -9.43 -10.35 5.44
N HIS A 14 -8.46 -10.25 4.52
CA HIS A 14 -7.93 -11.38 3.78
C HIS A 14 -6.47 -11.66 4.16
N THR A 15 -6.17 -12.92 4.47
CA THR A 15 -4.80 -13.38 4.71
C THR A 15 -4.14 -13.75 3.38
N LEU A 16 -2.97 -13.15 3.10
CA LEU A 16 -2.19 -13.35 1.88
C LEU A 16 -0.77 -13.80 2.24
N VAL A 17 -0.21 -14.68 1.41
CA VAL A 17 1.19 -15.11 1.54
C VAL A 17 2.00 -14.45 0.42
N LEU A 18 2.91 -13.55 0.80
CA LEU A 18 3.77 -12.82 -0.12
C LEU A 18 5.17 -13.42 -0.13
N ARG A 19 5.75 -13.54 -1.33
CA ARG A 19 7.16 -13.89 -1.52
C ARG A 19 7.92 -12.64 -1.92
N THR A 20 8.83 -12.18 -1.07
CA THR A 20 9.55 -10.92 -1.25
C THR A 20 11.06 -11.11 -1.07
N GLN A 21 11.87 -10.25 -1.69
CA GLN A 21 13.31 -10.14 -1.37
C GLN A 21 13.57 -9.07 -0.31
N ASN A 22 12.55 -8.30 0.04
CA ASN A 22 12.64 -7.27 1.06
C ASN A 22 12.49 -7.88 2.45
N ASP A 23 12.92 -7.11 3.44
CA ASP A 23 12.83 -7.49 4.83
C ASP A 23 11.38 -7.85 5.26
N PRO A 24 11.17 -8.96 5.99
CA PRO A 24 9.85 -9.36 6.46
C PRO A 24 9.15 -8.32 7.32
N GLU A 25 9.87 -7.61 8.20
CA GLU A 25 9.29 -6.56 9.05
C GLU A 25 8.82 -5.38 8.20
N TYR A 26 9.60 -5.03 7.17
CA TYR A 26 9.21 -3.99 6.22
C TYR A 26 7.92 -4.33 5.48
N ILE A 27 7.77 -5.57 4.99
CA ILE A 27 6.54 -6.02 4.33
C ILE A 27 5.35 -6.03 5.30
N ASN A 28 5.54 -6.49 6.54
CA ASN A 28 4.48 -6.43 7.55
C ASN A 28 4.02 -4.99 7.82
N LYS A 29 4.96 -4.05 7.92
CA LYS A 29 4.66 -2.64 8.09
C LYS A 29 3.87 -2.06 6.92
N LEU A 30 4.23 -2.43 5.68
CA LEU A 30 3.48 -2.02 4.49
C LEU A 30 2.07 -2.61 4.47
N ALA A 31 1.91 -3.89 4.81
CA ALA A 31 0.60 -4.53 4.87
C ALA A 31 -0.31 -3.86 5.91
N GLN A 32 0.20 -3.59 7.10
CA GLN A 32 -0.53 -2.87 8.15
C GLN A 32 -0.96 -1.47 7.68
N TYR A 33 -0.06 -0.75 7.00
CA TYR A 33 -0.37 0.58 6.47
C TYR A 33 -1.50 0.55 5.42
N VAL A 34 -1.50 -0.45 4.54
CA VAL A 34 -2.57 -0.64 3.55
C VAL A 34 -3.88 -1.03 4.24
N ASP A 35 -3.82 -1.91 5.23
CA ASP A 35 -4.99 -2.36 5.99
C ASP A 35 -5.66 -1.21 6.75
N ASP A 36 -4.89 -0.34 7.41
CA ASP A 36 -5.38 0.86 8.08
C ASP A 36 -6.12 1.80 7.10
N LYS A 37 -5.59 2.00 5.89
CA LYS A 37 -6.27 2.81 4.86
C LYS A 37 -7.57 2.18 4.40
N ILE A 38 -7.60 0.87 4.20
CA ILE A 38 -8.81 0.14 3.82
C ILE A 38 -9.86 0.25 4.92
N LYS A 39 -9.49 0.05 6.19
CA LYS A 39 -10.37 0.20 7.35
C LYS A 39 -10.95 1.61 7.42
N SER A 40 -10.11 2.64 7.31
CA SER A 40 -10.56 4.03 7.33
C SER A 40 -11.54 4.36 6.20
N LEU A 41 -11.34 3.79 5.01
CA LEU A 41 -12.27 3.95 3.88
C LEU A 41 -13.55 3.14 4.07
N ALA A 42 -13.47 1.95 4.70
CA ALA A 42 -14.61 1.11 5.02
C ALA A 42 -15.56 1.81 6.01
N GLU A 43 -15.01 2.48 7.03
CA GLU A 43 -15.78 3.26 8.00
C GLU A 43 -16.54 4.42 7.33
N LYS A 44 -15.92 5.07 6.33
CA LYS A 44 -16.53 6.18 5.59
C LYS A 44 -17.49 5.72 4.50
N ASN A 45 -17.29 4.52 3.95
CA ASN A 45 -18.05 3.99 2.83
C ASN A 45 -18.50 2.55 3.09
N PRO A 46 -19.40 2.32 4.07
CA PRO A 46 -19.80 0.97 4.49
C PRO A 46 -20.56 0.18 3.41
N LYS A 47 -20.98 0.83 2.32
CA LYS A 47 -21.67 0.19 1.18
C LYS A 47 -20.72 -0.39 0.14
N LEU A 48 -19.42 -0.10 0.22
CA LEU A 48 -18.44 -0.59 -0.75
C LEU A 48 -17.91 -1.97 -0.33
N SER A 49 -17.73 -2.83 -1.32
CA SER A 49 -17.04 -4.11 -1.12
C SER A 49 -15.56 -3.89 -0.78
N ILE A 50 -14.95 -4.84 -0.08
CA ILE A 50 -13.52 -4.86 0.25
C ILE A 50 -12.67 -4.69 -1.03
N SER A 51 -13.05 -5.36 -2.12
CA SER A 51 -12.36 -5.24 -3.41
C SER A 51 -12.38 -3.82 -3.97
N GLN A 52 -13.51 -3.11 -3.87
CA GLN A 52 -13.62 -1.72 -4.29
C GLN A 52 -12.79 -0.79 -3.39
N LEU A 53 -12.83 -1.01 -2.08
CA LEU A 53 -12.02 -0.26 -1.12
C LEU A 53 -10.52 -0.46 -1.36
N ALA A 54 -10.10 -1.69 -1.70
CA ALA A 54 -8.71 -1.99 -2.05
C ALA A 54 -8.27 -1.27 -3.34
N LEU A 55 -9.13 -1.25 -4.38
CA LEU A 55 -8.89 -0.48 -5.61
C LEU A 55 -8.74 1.02 -5.34
N VAL A 56 -9.63 1.61 -4.54
CA VAL A 56 -9.55 3.03 -4.15
C VAL A 56 -8.27 3.29 -3.35
N THR A 57 -7.91 2.39 -2.43
CA THR A 57 -6.66 2.49 -1.66
C THR A 57 -5.43 2.46 -2.56
N ALA A 58 -5.41 1.54 -3.55
CA ALA A 58 -4.32 1.44 -4.51
C ALA A 58 -4.16 2.73 -5.34
N ILE A 59 -5.27 3.33 -5.78
CA ILE A 59 -5.26 4.60 -6.51
C ILE A 59 -4.71 5.73 -5.62
N ASN A 60 -5.19 5.84 -4.37
CA ASN A 60 -4.73 6.88 -3.44
C ASN A 60 -3.22 6.76 -3.15
N LEU A 61 -2.73 5.53 -2.92
CA LEU A 61 -1.31 5.27 -2.71
C LEU A 61 -0.47 5.59 -3.94
N ALA A 62 -0.97 5.25 -5.14
CA ALA A 62 -0.30 5.57 -6.39
C ALA A 62 -0.21 7.10 -6.61
N ASP A 63 -1.27 7.84 -6.29
CA ASP A 63 -1.30 9.30 -6.34
C ASP A 63 -0.30 9.93 -5.36
N GLU A 64 -0.24 9.43 -4.11
CA GLU A 64 0.75 9.89 -3.12
C GLU A 64 2.19 9.72 -3.63
N ILE A 65 2.50 8.58 -4.25
CA ILE A 65 3.82 8.31 -4.83
C ILE A 65 4.09 9.21 -6.05
N HIS A 66 3.09 9.40 -6.92
CA HIS A 66 3.25 10.20 -8.13
C HIS A 66 3.39 11.69 -7.81
N SER A 67 2.55 12.22 -6.92
CA SER A 67 2.57 13.60 -6.45
C SER A 67 3.87 13.92 -5.72
N ALA A 68 4.41 12.99 -4.93
CA ALA A 68 5.72 13.14 -4.31
C ALA A 68 6.87 13.23 -5.35
N LYS A 69 6.81 12.40 -6.41
CA LYS A 69 7.79 12.45 -7.51
C LYS A 69 7.70 13.75 -8.32
N GLU A 70 6.49 14.24 -8.61
CA GLU A 70 6.29 15.51 -9.31
C GLU A 70 6.82 16.72 -8.52
N LYS A 71 6.66 16.72 -7.20
CA LYS A 71 7.22 17.79 -6.35
C LYS A 71 8.75 17.77 -6.34
N ALA A 72 9.36 16.59 -6.35
CA ALA A 72 10.81 16.45 -6.44
C ALA A 72 11.36 16.89 -7.82
N THR A 73 10.66 16.61 -8.92
CA THR A 73 11.10 17.00 -10.28
C THR A 73 10.87 18.48 -10.59
N ARG A 74 9.83 19.12 -10.01
CA ARG A 74 9.62 20.58 -10.15
C ARG A 74 10.67 21.43 -9.41
N GLY A 75 11.34 20.88 -8.39
CA GLY A 75 12.46 21.55 -7.70
C GLY A 75 13.77 21.57 -8.51
N ALA A 76 13.95 20.64 -9.46
CA ALA A 76 15.17 20.52 -10.26
C ALA A 76 15.21 21.40 -11.51
N LYS A 77 14.09 21.99 -11.93
CA LYS A 77 14.01 22.84 -13.15
C LYS A 77 14.13 24.35 -12.87
N LYS A 78 14.46 24.74 -11.63
CA LYS A 78 14.56 26.14 -11.19
C LYS A 78 15.94 26.50 -10.61
N ARG A 79 17.00 25.80 -11.02
CA ARG A 79 18.40 26.19 -10.75
C ARG A 79 19.15 26.32 -12.07
#